data_AF-A0A4V1S5K9-F1
#
_entry.id   AF-A0A4V1S5K9-F1
#
_cell.length_a   1.000
_cell.length_b   1.000
_cell.length_c   1.000
_cell.angle_alpha   90.00
_cell.angle_beta   90.00
_cell.angle_gamma   90.00
#
_symmetry.space_group_name_H-M   'P 1'
#
loop_
_entity.id
_entity.type
_entity.pdbx_description
1 polymer ?
#
loop_
_entity_poly.entity_id
_entity_poly.type
_entity_poly.pdbx_seq_one_letter_code
_entity_poly.pdbx_strand_id
1 'polypeptide(L)' 'MPSLSRRQALFAGAAMPLVATLPAPVLAKAEMQGAGFAPFHRFKLGAFEVTSLLAG' A
#
# COMPACT_ATOMS: atom_id res chain seq x y z
N MET A 1 -9.79 -27.56 -17.00
CA MET A 1 -9.69 -27.66 -15.52
C MET A 1 -8.22 -27.87 -15.18
N PRO A 2 -7.52 -26.95 -14.49
CA PRO A 2 -6.15 -27.24 -14.07
C PRO A 2 -6.19 -28.27 -12.93
N SER A 3 -5.77 -29.51 -13.21
CA SER A 3 -5.69 -30.59 -12.22
C SER A 3 -4.31 -30.61 -11.58
N LEU A 4 -4.23 -30.51 -10.25
CA LEU A 4 -2.97 -30.67 -9.52
C LEU A 4 -2.65 -32.17 -9.37
N SER A 5 -1.54 -32.62 -9.96
CA SER A 5 -1.07 -34.00 -9.85
C SER A 5 -0.27 -34.23 -8.56
N ARG A 6 -0.34 -35.44 -7.99
CA ARG A 6 0.44 -35.85 -6.81
C ARG A 6 1.93 -35.59 -6.96
N ARG A 7 2.48 -35.74 -8.18
CA ARG A 7 3.88 -35.41 -8.47
C ARG A 7 4.16 -33.92 -8.34
N GLN A 8 3.27 -33.06 -8.82
CA GLN A 8 3.41 -31.60 -8.70
C GLN A 8 3.36 -31.17 -7.24
N ALA A 9 2.48 -31.77 -6.43
CA ALA A 9 2.44 -31.53 -4.99
C ALA A 9 3.73 -31.95 -4.29
N LEU A 10 4.32 -33.10 -4.67
CA LEU A 10 5.59 -33.58 -4.13
C LEU A 10 6.76 -32.64 -4.49
N PHE A 11 6.85 -32.21 -5.75
CA PHE A 11 7.88 -31.27 -6.18
C PHE A 11 7.74 -29.90 -5.51
N ALA A 12 6.52 -29.39 -5.38
CA ALA A 12 6.26 -28.14 -4.68
C ALA A 12 6.67 -28.22 -3.20
N GLY A 13 6.31 -29.31 -2.52
CA GLY A 13 6.70 -29.54 -1.12
C GLY A 13 8.21 -29.68 -0.92
N ALA A 14 8.91 -30.37 -1.83
CA ALA A 14 10.37 -30.50 -1.77
C ALA A 14 11.09 -29.16 -2.00
N ALA A 15 10.52 -28.26 -2.81
CA ALA A 15 11.08 -26.94 -3.08
C ALA A 15 10.70 -25.86 -2.04
N MET A 16 9.74 -26.13 -1.14
CA MET A 16 9.29 -25.17 -0.11
C MET A 16 10.42 -24.56 0.74
N PRO A 17 11.43 -25.33 1.22
CA PRO A 17 12.53 -24.74 2.00
C PRO A 17 13.34 -23.69 1.21
N LEU A 18 13.43 -23.82 -0.11
CA LEU A 18 14.13 -22.85 -0.96
C LEU A 18 13.39 -21.51 -1.04
N VAL A 19 12.08 -21.47 -0.79
CA VAL A 19 11.29 -20.22 -0.77
C VAL A 19 11.82 -19.24 0.27
N ALA A 20 12.34 -19.74 1.40
CA ALA A 20 12.95 -18.91 2.43
C ALA A 20 14.28 -18.26 2.00
N THR A 21 14.92 -18.76 0.93
CA THR A 21 16.14 -18.19 0.35
C THR A 21 15.87 -17.16 -0.74
N LEU A 22 14.61 -17.02 -1.17
CA LEU A 22 14.26 -16.02 -2.17
C LEU A 22 14.36 -14.62 -1.56
N PRO A 23 14.89 -13.63 -2.31
CA PRO A 23 14.92 -12.25 -1.86
C PRO A 23 13.50 -11.77 -1.58
N ALA A 24 13.30 -11.16 -0.40
CA ALA A 24 12.02 -10.59 -0.03
C ALA A 24 11.63 -9.48 -1.04
N PRO A 25 10.35 -9.38 -1.45
CA PRO A 25 9.92 -8.26 -2.27
C PRO A 25 10.15 -6.95 -1.51
N VAL A 26 10.91 -6.05 -2.12
CA VAL A 26 11.09 -4.68 -1.62
C VAL A 26 9.81 -3.91 -1.92
N LEU A 27 8.83 -4.06 -1.05
CA LEU A 27 7.64 -3.21 -1.05
C LEU A 27 8.05 -1.83 -0.52
N ALA A 28 7.67 -0.77 -1.23
CA ALA A 28 7.91 0.59 -0.78
C ALA A 28 7.22 0.80 0.59
N LYS A 29 8.02 0.87 1.65
CA LYS A 29 7.56 1.35 2.96
C LYS A 29 7.47 2.87 2.87
N ALA A 30 6.29 3.37 2.51
CA ALA A 30 5.97 4.75 2.85
C ALA A 30 5.78 4.82 4.38
N GLU A 31 6.61 5.59 5.06
CA GLU A 31 6.36 5.92 6.47
C GLU A 31 5.01 6.64 6.57
N MET A 32 4.25 6.37 7.64
CA MET A 32 3.02 7.11 7.87
C MET A 32 3.35 8.58 8.07
N GLN A 33 3.01 9.41 7.06
CA GLN A 33 2.96 10.85 7.25
C GLN A 33 1.92 11.09 8.34
N GLY A 34 2.31 11.74 9.44
CA GLY A 34 1.45 11.97 10.60
C GLY A 34 0.12 12.64 10.24
N ALA A 35 -0.77 12.79 11.21
CA ALA A 35 -2.05 13.46 10.98
C ALA A 35 -1.81 14.93 10.56
N GLY A 36 -1.92 15.21 9.26
CA GLY A 36 -1.69 16.52 8.68
C GLY A 36 -2.85 16.87 7.76
N PHE A 37 -3.66 17.84 8.17
CA PHE A 37 -4.58 18.53 7.28
C PHE A 37 -3.94 19.83 6.82
N ALA A 38 -4.28 20.30 5.62
CA ALA A 38 -3.84 21.61 5.17
C ALA A 38 -4.29 22.68 6.20
N PRO A 39 -3.44 23.65 6.59
CA PRO A 39 -3.80 24.70 7.55
C PRO A 39 -4.77 25.73 6.96
N PHE A 40 -5.36 25.44 5.81
CA PHE A 40 -6.32 26.30 5.15
C PHE A 40 -7.41 25.48 4.48
N HIS A 41 -8.61 26.05 4.41
CA HIS A 41 -9.73 25.46 3.69
C HIS A 41 -10.26 26.47 2.67
N ARG A 42 -10.30 26.07 1.40
CA ARG A 42 -10.76 26.92 0.29
C ARG A 42 -12.12 26.48 -0.19
N PHE A 43 -13.04 27.43 -0.30
CA PHE A 43 -14.36 27.19 -0.85
C PHE A 43 -14.90 28.43 -1.55
N LYS A 44 -15.92 28.23 -2.40
CA LYS A 44 -16.61 29.31 -3.12
C LYS A 44 -17.73 29.87 -2.26
N LEU A 45 -17.84 31.18 -2.22
CA LEU A 45 -18.97 31.90 -1.64
C LEU A 45 -19.50 32.90 -2.67
N GLY A 46 -20.48 32.47 -3.48
CA GLY A 46 -20.95 33.25 -4.62
C GLY A 46 -19.83 33.52 -5.62
N ALA A 47 -19.54 34.80 -5.88
CA ALA A 47 -18.45 35.22 -6.76
C ALA A 47 -17.06 35.21 -6.10
N PHE A 48 -16.97 35.00 -4.78
CA PHE A 48 -15.72 35.08 -4.04
C PHE A 48 -15.11 33.68 -3.80
N GLU A 49 -13.77 33.63 -3.78
CA GLU A 49 -13.03 32.50 -3.22
C GLU A 49 -12.59 32.85 -1.80
N VAL A 50 -13.11 32.11 -0.84
CA VAL A 50 -12.78 32.28 0.57
C VAL A 50 -11.75 31.23 0.94
N THR A 51 -10.65 31.67 1.54
CA THR A 51 -9.63 30.80 2.14
C THR A 51 -9.63 31.07 3.64
N SER A 52 -10.14 30.13 4.43
CA SER A 52 -9.96 30.20 5.88
C SER A 52 -8.55 29.72 6.21
N LEU A 53 -7.90 30.41 7.14
CA LEU A 53 -6.60 30.02 7.68
C LEU A 53 -6.82 29.55 9.12
N LEU A 54 -6.34 28.36 9.44
CA LEU A 54 -6.34 27.83 10.79
C LEU A 54 -5.23 28.56 11.55
N ALA A 55 -5.60 29.52 12.39
CA ALA A 55 -4.69 30.40 13.13
C ALA A 55 -4.04 29.70 14.34
N GLY A 56 -3.66 28.42 14.19
CA GLY A 56 -3.04 27.60 15.22
C GLY A 56 -1.83 28.28 15.85
#